data_AF-A0A965CZD6-F1
#
_entry.id   AF-A0A965CZD6-F1
#
_cell.length_a   1.000
_cell.length_b   1.000
_cell.length_c   1.000
_cell.angle_alpha   90.00
_cell.angle_beta   90.00
_cell.angle_gamma   90.00
#
_symmetry.space_group_name_H-M   'P 1'
#
loop_
_entity.id
_entity.type
_entity.pdbx_description
1 polymer ?
#
loop_
_entity_poly.entity_id
_entity_poly.type
_entity_poly.pdbx_seq_one_letter_code
_entity_poly.pdbx_strand_id
1 'polypeptide(L)'
;MVTVLPVPVRLAGVALAGIAMLLAGWRLSAQRRLYALILQGAGIGVLYLDVFFALRVFALIHPTIGFTLFMLLGIAATLLAVRQDAKVLAVLGLTGAFLAPILASSGSGQHVLLFSYYTLLNGFILAISWFKAWRDLNLTGFIFTFLVGVFWGQANYRPELFATVEPFVLIFFAMYLVIPILFAQRQPPQLKGLVDGTLVFGTPLSVAFMQAGLVREMPYGLAWSAGVGAALYAVLAVMVLRREGLRLLGEAYIALAVVLATMAVFFALDAYPTFALWTLEGAAIVWIGLRQQRFLARLFGILLQFAGALLFLSHYNEYDRAQPWLNDFILGCALVAAAGGITAWLMHKYREVLIEGGEDAATVMLVWAVGWWFAGGLHALHDSMPPADFHGA
;
A
#
# COMPACT_ATOMS: atom_id res chain seq x y z
N MET A 1 -33.36 37.43 32.12
CA MET A 1 -32.81 37.47 30.75
C MET A 1 -31.30 37.26 30.86
N VAL A 2 -30.80 36.05 30.58
CA VAL A 2 -29.35 35.85 30.50
C VAL A 2 -28.91 36.49 29.20
N THR A 3 -28.13 37.56 29.26
CA THR A 3 -27.50 38.18 28.09
C THR A 3 -26.46 37.22 27.55
N VAL A 4 -26.92 36.26 26.73
CA VAL A 4 -26.01 35.34 26.06
C VAL A 4 -25.18 36.17 25.07
N LEU A 5 -23.89 36.29 25.33
CA LEU A 5 -22.95 36.97 24.44
C LEU A 5 -23.12 36.48 22.99
N PRO A 6 -23.02 37.37 21.98
CA PRO A 6 -23.10 36.97 20.58
C PRO A 6 -22.11 35.85 20.27
N VAL A 7 -22.51 34.90 19.42
CA VAL A 7 -21.68 33.73 19.06
C VAL A 7 -20.27 34.13 18.61
N PRO A 8 -20.06 35.15 17.75
CA PRO A 8 -18.70 35.54 17.33
C PRO A 8 -17.82 35.98 18.51
N VAL A 9 -18.39 36.66 19.50
CA VAL A 9 -17.66 37.15 20.69
C VAL A 9 -17.25 35.97 21.58
N ARG A 10 -18.13 34.96 21.71
CA ARG A 10 -17.83 33.75 22.47
C ARG A 10 -16.69 32.96 21.85
N LEU A 11 -16.74 32.74 20.53
CA LEU A 11 -15.67 32.04 19.81
C LEU A 11 -14.35 32.84 19.86
N ALA A 12 -14.39 34.17 19.69
CA ALA A 12 -13.22 35.01 19.87
C ALA A 12 -12.61 34.89 21.28
N GLY A 13 -13.45 34.80 22.33
CA GLY A 13 -12.99 34.56 23.70
C GLY A 13 -12.31 33.19 23.86
N VAL A 14 -12.85 32.14 23.24
CA VAL A 14 -12.25 30.79 23.23
C VAL A 14 -10.94 30.80 22.45
N ALA A 15 -10.87 31.46 21.29
CA ALA A 15 -9.64 31.64 20.53
C ALA A 15 -8.55 32.33 21.35
N LEU A 16 -8.90 33.44 22.02
CA LEU A 16 -7.97 34.16 22.90
C LEU A 16 -7.47 33.28 24.06
N ALA A 17 -8.35 32.49 24.67
CA ALA A 17 -7.97 31.54 25.70
C ALA A 17 -7.00 30.47 25.16
N GLY A 18 -7.29 29.88 23.99
CA GLY A 18 -6.42 28.91 23.34
C GLY A 18 -5.04 29.48 22.98
N ILE A 19 -4.98 30.71 22.46
CA ILE A 19 -3.72 31.43 22.19
C ILE A 19 -2.97 31.71 23.50
N ALA A 20 -3.67 32.15 24.55
CA ALA A 20 -3.07 32.38 25.86
C ALA A 20 -2.46 31.08 26.44
N MET A 21 -3.14 29.94 26.30
CA MET A 21 -2.60 28.63 26.69
C MET A 21 -1.33 28.28 25.90
N LEU A 22 -1.30 28.54 24.58
CA LEU A 22 -0.10 28.30 23.77
C LEU A 22 1.08 29.18 24.20
N LEU A 23 0.85 30.47 24.41
CA LEU A 23 1.87 31.42 24.84
C LEU A 23 2.37 31.13 26.26
N ALA A 24 1.46 30.79 27.18
CA ALA A 24 1.82 30.37 28.53
C ALA A 24 2.64 29.08 28.50
N GLY A 25 2.22 28.09 27.71
CA GLY A 25 2.96 26.84 27.52
C GLY A 25 4.34 27.09 26.91
N TRP A 26 4.46 28.00 25.94
CA TRP A 26 5.77 28.42 25.41
C TRP A 26 6.65 29.03 26.50
N ARG A 27 6.14 29.94 27.32
CA ARG A 27 6.93 30.53 28.43
C ARG A 27 7.36 29.48 29.45
N LEU A 28 6.49 28.51 29.75
CA LEU A 28 6.79 27.42 30.68
C LEU A 28 7.76 26.37 30.11
N SER A 29 7.99 26.33 28.79
CA SER A 29 8.79 25.26 28.17
C SER A 29 10.24 25.23 28.65
N ALA A 30 10.78 26.38 29.08
CA ALA A 30 12.13 26.50 29.62
C ALA A 30 12.29 25.91 31.03
N GLN A 31 11.22 25.86 31.83
CA GLN A 31 11.29 25.47 33.24
C GLN A 31 10.55 24.15 33.54
N ARG A 32 9.42 23.89 32.86
CA ARG A 32 8.52 22.75 33.12
C ARG A 32 8.01 22.13 31.83
N ARG A 33 8.88 21.40 31.13
CA ARG A 33 8.62 20.83 29.79
C ARG A 33 7.33 20.03 29.68
N LEU A 34 7.04 19.13 30.62
CA LEU A 34 5.82 18.30 30.57
C LEU A 34 4.54 19.17 30.62
N TYR A 35 4.48 20.12 31.58
CA TYR A 35 3.35 21.03 31.73
C TYR A 35 3.17 21.91 30.50
N ALA A 36 4.27 22.41 29.93
CA ALA A 36 4.26 23.19 28.70
C ALA A 36 3.63 22.42 27.53
N LEU A 37 4.02 21.16 27.33
CA LEU A 37 3.51 20.34 26.23
C LEU A 37 2.01 20.01 26.39
N ILE A 38 1.56 19.70 27.60
CA ILE A 38 0.14 19.45 27.88
C ILE A 38 -0.67 20.73 27.62
N LEU A 39 -0.20 21.88 28.11
CA LEU A 39 -0.89 23.15 27.96
C LEU A 39 -0.95 23.61 26.49
N GLN A 40 0.14 23.43 25.74
CA GLN A 40 0.17 23.72 24.31
C GLN A 40 -0.73 22.77 23.51
N GLY A 41 -0.66 21.46 23.78
CA GLY A 41 -1.53 20.48 23.14
C GLY A 41 -3.01 20.79 23.36
N ALA A 42 -3.38 21.14 24.60
CA ALA A 42 -4.73 21.58 24.93
C ALA A 42 -5.11 22.89 24.22
N GLY A 43 -4.21 23.88 24.18
CA GLY A 43 -4.43 25.14 23.47
C GLY A 43 -4.68 24.94 21.96
N ILE A 44 -3.88 24.10 21.30
CA ILE A 44 -4.09 23.70 19.90
C ILE A 44 -5.43 22.98 19.73
N GLY A 45 -5.77 22.05 20.62
CA GLY A 45 -7.05 21.33 20.58
C GLY A 45 -8.25 22.25 20.71
N VAL A 46 -8.21 23.22 21.63
CA VAL A 46 -9.26 24.23 21.80
C VAL A 46 -9.41 25.08 20.53
N LEU A 47 -8.31 25.51 19.91
CA LEU A 47 -8.35 26.27 18.66
C LEU A 47 -8.90 25.46 17.49
N TYR A 48 -8.56 24.16 17.39
CA TYR A 48 -9.16 23.28 16.41
C TYR A 48 -10.67 23.17 16.59
N LEU A 49 -11.14 22.95 17.82
CA LEU A 49 -12.57 22.90 18.10
C LEU A 49 -13.24 24.23 17.78
N ASP A 50 -12.64 25.35 18.17
CA ASP A 50 -13.19 26.69 17.92
C ASP A 50 -13.40 26.96 16.42
N VAL A 51 -12.38 26.69 15.59
CA VAL A 51 -12.47 26.80 14.13
C VAL A 51 -13.51 25.82 13.55
N PHE A 52 -13.59 24.60 14.09
CA PHE A 52 -14.58 23.61 13.68
C PHE A 52 -16.01 24.07 13.96
N PHE A 53 -16.29 24.57 15.17
CA PHE A 53 -17.62 25.10 15.52
C PHE A 53 -17.95 26.33 14.68
N ALA A 54 -16.99 27.24 14.47
CA ALA A 54 -17.15 28.40 13.61
C ALA A 54 -17.54 28.01 12.18
N LEU A 55 -16.89 27.00 11.61
CA LEU A 55 -17.13 26.53 10.25
C LEU A 55 -18.43 25.71 10.13
N ARG A 56 -18.57 24.65 10.92
CA ARG A 56 -19.56 23.59 10.67
C ARG A 56 -20.88 23.78 11.41
N VAL A 57 -20.82 24.31 12.63
CA VAL A 57 -21.99 24.41 13.52
C VAL A 57 -22.65 25.77 13.38
N PHE A 58 -21.86 26.84 13.39
CA PHE A 58 -22.37 28.21 13.29
C PHE A 58 -22.31 28.80 11.88
N ALA A 59 -21.66 28.13 10.92
CA ALA A 59 -21.51 28.58 9.54
C ALA A 59 -21.01 30.04 9.41
N LEU A 60 -20.17 30.48 10.35
CA LEU A 60 -19.67 31.85 10.45
C LEU A 60 -18.54 32.14 9.46
N ILE A 61 -17.82 31.10 9.03
CA ILE A 61 -16.65 31.23 8.15
C ILE A 61 -16.77 30.34 6.92
N HIS A 62 -16.23 30.78 5.81
CA HIS A 62 -16.19 30.01 4.56
C HIS A 62 -15.29 28.77 4.69
N PRO A 63 -15.61 27.62 4.05
CA PRO A 63 -14.78 26.40 4.09
C PRO A 63 -13.30 26.63 3.79
N THR A 64 -12.98 27.45 2.79
CA THR A 64 -11.59 27.80 2.45
C THR A 64 -10.85 28.43 3.64
N ILE A 65 -11.50 29.33 4.39
CA ILE A 65 -10.91 29.99 5.56
C ILE A 65 -10.73 28.98 6.69
N GLY A 66 -11.75 28.18 6.99
CA GLY A 66 -11.67 27.16 8.02
C GLY A 66 -10.56 26.13 7.76
N PHE A 67 -10.44 25.64 6.52
CA PHE A 67 -9.39 24.71 6.14
C PHE A 67 -8.01 25.37 6.22
N THR A 68 -7.88 26.61 5.79
CA THR A 68 -6.61 27.37 5.93
C THR A 68 -6.22 27.51 7.40
N LEU A 69 -7.17 27.82 8.29
CA LEU A 69 -6.92 27.91 9.73
C LEU A 69 -6.50 26.56 10.33
N PHE A 70 -7.15 25.45 9.96
CA PHE A 70 -6.72 24.11 10.37
C PHE A 70 -5.31 23.78 9.90
N MET A 71 -4.95 24.13 8.66
CA MET A 71 -3.59 23.96 8.15
C MET A 71 -2.59 24.77 8.98
N LEU A 72 -2.87 26.05 9.24
CA LEU A 72 -2.00 26.93 10.00
C LEU A 72 -1.82 26.45 11.44
N LEU A 73 -2.88 25.97 12.08
CA LEU A 73 -2.81 25.37 13.42
C LEU A 73 -1.95 24.10 13.43
N GLY A 74 -2.10 23.23 12.41
CA GLY A 74 -1.28 22.03 12.25
C GLY A 74 0.19 22.37 12.07
N ILE A 75 0.50 23.28 11.15
CA ILE A 75 1.86 23.78 10.92
C ILE A 75 2.44 24.39 12.20
N ALA A 76 1.69 25.25 12.88
CA ALA A 76 2.14 25.86 14.14
C ALA A 76 2.43 24.81 15.21
N ALA A 77 1.53 23.84 15.41
CA ALA A 77 1.70 22.75 16.36
C ALA A 77 2.96 21.92 16.07
N THR A 78 3.20 21.60 14.79
CA THR A 78 4.37 20.84 14.42
C THR A 78 5.66 21.67 14.48
N LEU A 79 5.65 22.96 14.12
CA LEU A 79 6.82 23.83 14.29
C LEU A 79 7.19 23.98 15.77
N LEU A 80 6.20 24.10 16.65
CA LEU A 80 6.39 24.05 18.10
C LEU A 80 7.01 22.73 18.54
N ALA A 81 6.50 21.62 18.00
CA ALA A 81 7.01 20.28 18.28
C ALA A 81 8.46 20.11 17.82
N VAL A 82 8.83 20.62 16.64
CA VAL A 82 10.20 20.59 16.12
C VAL A 82 11.14 21.39 17.01
N ARG A 83 10.74 22.59 17.43
CA ARG A 83 11.55 23.42 18.34
C ARG A 83 11.72 22.82 19.73
N GLN A 84 10.70 22.15 20.24
CA GLN A 84 10.71 21.57 21.58
C GLN A 84 11.08 20.08 21.58
N ASP A 85 11.50 19.54 20.43
CA ASP A 85 11.77 18.12 20.21
C ASP A 85 10.70 17.19 20.82
N ALA A 86 9.43 17.50 20.54
CA ALA A 86 8.27 16.91 21.19
C ALA A 86 7.34 16.23 20.17
N LYS A 87 7.69 15.00 19.78
CA LYS A 87 6.97 14.19 18.77
C LYS A 87 5.46 14.10 19.03
N VAL A 88 5.03 14.00 20.29
CA VAL A 88 3.61 13.92 20.68
C VAL A 88 2.81 15.14 20.21
N LEU A 89 3.38 16.35 20.35
CA LEU A 89 2.71 17.58 19.92
C LEU A 89 2.54 17.64 18.40
N ALA A 90 3.52 17.12 17.65
CA ALA A 90 3.46 17.03 16.20
C ALA A 90 2.35 16.08 15.73
N VAL A 91 2.29 14.88 16.34
CA VAL A 91 1.28 13.86 16.02
C VAL A 91 -0.12 14.36 16.36
N LEU A 92 -0.33 14.97 17.53
CA LEU A 92 -1.62 15.56 17.90
C LEU A 92 -2.03 16.70 16.95
N GLY A 93 -1.09 17.59 16.64
CA GLY A 93 -1.32 18.70 15.72
C GLY A 93 -1.74 18.25 14.32
N LEU A 94 -1.06 17.25 13.76
CA LEU A 94 -1.40 16.68 12.46
C LEU A 94 -2.68 15.86 12.48
N THR A 95 -2.91 15.09 13.54
CA THR A 95 -4.16 14.35 13.71
C THR A 95 -5.36 15.30 13.68
N GLY A 96 -5.27 16.43 14.38
CA GLY A 96 -6.26 17.51 14.31
C GLY A 96 -6.40 18.09 12.90
N ALA A 97 -5.29 18.37 12.22
CA ALA A 97 -5.28 18.89 10.85
C ALA A 97 -5.97 17.94 9.86
N PHE A 98 -5.70 16.63 9.93
CA PHE A 98 -6.33 15.64 9.06
C PHE A 98 -7.81 15.42 9.38
N LEU A 99 -8.18 15.35 10.67
CA LEU A 99 -9.55 15.08 11.11
C LEU A 99 -10.50 16.25 10.87
N ALA A 100 -10.04 17.48 11.08
CA ALA A 100 -10.93 18.63 11.12
C ALA A 100 -11.70 18.87 9.81
N PRO A 101 -11.09 18.77 8.61
CA PRO A 101 -11.82 18.82 7.35
C PRO A 101 -12.80 17.67 7.15
N ILE A 102 -12.48 16.46 7.61
CA ILE A 102 -13.38 15.29 7.47
C ILE A 102 -14.67 15.55 8.23
N LEU A 103 -14.53 15.99 9.48
CA LEU A 103 -15.65 16.32 10.35
C LEU A 103 -16.44 17.53 9.83
N ALA A 104 -15.74 18.48 9.20
CA ALA A 104 -16.36 19.71 8.69
C ALA A 104 -16.96 19.56 7.29
N SER A 105 -16.50 18.60 6.47
CA SER A 105 -16.99 18.43 5.11
C SER A 105 -18.42 17.88 5.14
N SER A 106 -19.29 18.44 4.30
CA SER A 106 -20.70 18.03 4.21
C SER A 106 -20.95 17.04 3.07
N GLY A 107 -19.91 16.34 2.59
CA GLY A 107 -19.97 15.53 1.38
C GLY A 107 -20.17 16.34 0.09
N SER A 108 -20.07 17.68 0.15
CA SER A 108 -20.16 18.54 -1.02
C SER A 108 -18.95 18.27 -1.92
N GLY A 109 -19.18 18.04 -3.23
CA GLY A 109 -18.22 17.58 -4.23
C GLY A 109 -17.03 18.51 -4.54
N GLN A 110 -16.37 19.06 -3.53
CA GLN A 110 -15.12 19.82 -3.60
C GLN A 110 -13.94 18.91 -3.18
N HIS A 111 -13.86 17.70 -3.70
CA HIS A 111 -12.76 16.77 -3.44
C HIS A 111 -11.40 17.35 -3.81
N VAL A 112 -11.35 18.19 -4.85
CA VAL A 112 -10.12 18.90 -5.25
C VAL A 112 -9.60 19.78 -4.11
N LEU A 113 -10.46 20.49 -3.39
CA LEU A 113 -10.05 21.32 -2.25
C LEU A 113 -9.54 20.45 -1.10
N LEU A 114 -10.25 19.36 -0.78
CA LEU A 114 -9.87 18.43 0.29
C LEU A 114 -8.52 17.76 0.02
N PHE A 115 -8.34 17.24 -1.19
CA PHE A 115 -7.10 16.57 -1.57
C PHE A 115 -5.94 17.55 -1.71
N SER A 116 -6.16 18.76 -2.24
CA SER A 116 -5.15 19.82 -2.24
C SER A 116 -4.71 20.20 -0.83
N TYR A 117 -5.65 20.30 0.11
CA TYR A 117 -5.36 20.52 1.53
C TYR A 117 -4.47 19.41 2.09
N TYR A 118 -4.79 18.14 1.83
CA TYR A 118 -3.94 17.02 2.26
C TYR A 118 -2.59 17.00 1.55
N THR A 119 -2.50 17.41 0.29
CA THR A 119 -1.22 17.55 -0.41
C THR A 119 -0.31 18.54 0.29
N LEU A 120 -0.84 19.70 0.71
CA LEU A 120 -0.05 20.68 1.46
C LEU A 120 0.39 20.13 2.82
N LEU A 121 -0.50 19.45 3.54
CA LEU A 121 -0.20 18.87 4.84
C LEU A 121 0.88 17.76 4.73
N ASN A 122 0.78 16.90 3.73
CA ASN A 122 1.78 15.88 3.43
C ASN A 122 3.09 16.49 2.95
N GLY A 123 3.06 17.55 2.13
CA GLY A 123 4.25 18.29 1.73
C GLY A 123 5.00 18.87 2.93
N PHE A 124 4.28 19.31 3.95
CA PHE A 124 4.87 19.77 5.20
C PHE A 124 5.46 18.63 6.04
N ILE A 125 4.78 17.48 6.14
CA ILE A 125 5.35 16.25 6.75
C ILE A 125 6.65 15.84 6.05
N LEU A 126 6.66 15.86 4.71
CA LEU A 126 7.84 15.56 3.89
C LEU A 126 8.97 16.56 4.15
N ALA A 127 8.66 17.86 4.21
CA ALA A 127 9.64 18.90 4.52
C ALA A 127 10.29 18.67 5.90
N ILE A 128 9.50 18.28 6.91
CA ILE A 128 10.04 17.96 8.25
C ILE A 128 10.86 16.68 8.21
N SER A 129 10.45 15.67 7.45
CA SER A 129 11.22 14.43 7.25
C SER A 129 12.61 14.69 6.67
N TRP A 130 12.81 15.81 5.98
CA TRP A 130 14.13 16.26 5.53
C TRP A 130 15.07 16.64 6.69
N PHE A 131 14.55 17.05 7.84
CA PHE A 131 15.33 17.50 9.00
C PHE A 131 15.25 16.55 10.20
N LYS A 132 14.11 15.88 10.41
CA LYS A 132 13.80 15.02 11.55
C LYS A 132 13.14 13.73 11.09
N ALA A 133 13.76 12.59 11.38
CA ALA A 133 13.28 11.26 11.04
C ALA A 133 12.23 10.74 12.07
N TRP A 134 11.05 11.36 12.15
CA TRP A 134 9.99 10.93 13.07
C TRP A 134 9.01 9.94 12.42
N ARG A 135 9.23 8.64 12.64
CA ARG A 135 8.37 7.55 12.12
C ARG A 135 6.87 7.80 12.35
N ASP A 136 6.43 8.04 13.59
CA ASP A 136 5.00 8.15 13.89
C ASP A 136 4.36 9.35 13.18
N LEU A 137 5.13 10.42 12.90
CA LEU A 137 4.64 11.56 12.13
C LEU A 137 4.23 11.14 10.72
N ASN A 138 5.12 10.40 10.06
CA ASN A 138 4.95 9.92 8.70
C ASN A 138 3.85 8.88 8.63
N LEU A 139 3.79 7.98 9.62
CA LEU A 139 2.75 6.98 9.72
C LEU A 139 1.37 7.60 9.95
N THR A 140 1.25 8.61 10.80
CA THR A 140 0.00 9.35 11.01
C THR A 140 -0.47 9.98 9.70
N GLY A 141 0.41 10.70 9.00
CA GLY A 141 0.07 11.27 7.70
C GLY A 141 -0.37 10.21 6.68
N PHE A 142 0.36 9.10 6.62
CA PHE A 142 0.09 7.99 5.70
C PHE A 142 -1.29 7.41 5.94
N ILE A 143 -1.58 7.04 7.19
CA ILE A 143 -2.84 6.42 7.60
C ILE A 143 -4.00 7.35 7.25
N PHE A 144 -3.93 8.62 7.64
CA PHE A 144 -5.02 9.55 7.36
C PHE A 144 -5.20 9.78 5.87
N THR A 145 -4.12 9.99 5.11
CA THR A 145 -4.21 10.28 3.67
C THR A 145 -4.85 9.13 2.90
N PHE A 146 -4.37 7.90 3.11
CA PHE A 146 -4.85 6.74 2.37
C PHE A 146 -6.20 6.23 2.89
N LEU A 147 -6.46 6.21 4.20
CA LEU A 147 -7.77 5.82 4.71
C LEU A 147 -8.85 6.78 4.24
N VAL A 148 -8.61 8.10 4.30
CA VAL A 148 -9.58 9.08 3.81
C VAL A 148 -9.76 8.97 2.31
N GLY A 149 -8.68 8.76 1.55
CA GLY A 149 -8.76 8.50 0.12
C GLY A 149 -9.65 7.30 -0.21
N VAL A 150 -9.51 6.19 0.54
CA VAL A 150 -10.33 4.98 0.36
C VAL A 150 -11.78 5.21 0.75
N PHE A 151 -12.06 5.78 1.94
CA PHE A 151 -13.43 6.05 2.38
C PHE A 151 -14.15 7.02 1.45
N TRP A 152 -13.48 8.10 1.04
CA TRP A 152 -14.03 9.04 0.07
C TRP A 152 -14.25 8.36 -1.27
N GLY A 153 -13.30 7.54 -1.73
CA GLY A 153 -13.39 6.79 -2.98
C GLY A 153 -14.60 5.86 -3.01
N GLN A 154 -14.84 5.08 -1.95
CA GLN A 154 -16.00 4.19 -1.88
C GLN A 154 -17.33 4.93 -1.83
N ALA A 155 -17.39 6.08 -1.15
CA ALA A 155 -18.63 6.81 -0.95
C ALA A 155 -18.99 7.75 -2.12
N ASN A 156 -17.99 8.32 -2.82
CA ASN A 156 -18.20 9.45 -3.72
C ASN A 156 -17.55 9.33 -5.10
N TYR A 157 -16.66 8.34 -5.34
CA TYR A 157 -15.97 8.25 -6.61
C TYR A 157 -16.93 7.95 -7.75
N ARG A 158 -16.68 8.63 -8.88
CA ARG A 158 -17.31 8.33 -10.17
C ARG A 158 -16.24 8.34 -11.26
N PRO A 159 -16.36 7.53 -12.31
CA PRO A 159 -15.35 7.47 -13.38
C PRO A 159 -15.03 8.83 -14.02
N GLU A 160 -15.97 9.77 -14.04
CA GLU A 160 -15.73 11.11 -14.61
C GLU A 160 -14.74 11.94 -13.77
N LEU A 161 -14.56 11.59 -12.49
CA LEU A 161 -13.63 12.28 -11.59
C LEU A 161 -12.18 11.79 -11.74
N PHE A 162 -11.93 10.74 -12.52
CA PHE A 162 -10.60 10.11 -12.69
C PHE A 162 -9.50 11.14 -12.93
N ALA A 163 -9.67 12.04 -13.91
CA ALA A 163 -8.68 13.05 -14.27
C ALA A 163 -8.32 14.02 -13.13
N THR A 164 -9.24 14.20 -12.16
CA THR A 164 -9.01 15.06 -11.00
C THR A 164 -8.51 14.30 -9.78
N VAL A 165 -8.77 12.99 -9.67
CA VAL A 165 -8.40 12.16 -8.50
C VAL A 165 -7.05 11.49 -8.69
N GLU A 166 -6.78 10.96 -9.88
CA GLU A 166 -5.54 10.25 -10.23
C GLU A 166 -4.28 11.07 -9.91
N PRO A 167 -4.18 12.37 -10.27
CA PRO A 167 -3.00 13.16 -9.96
C PRO A 167 -2.73 13.24 -8.45
N PHE A 168 -3.76 13.31 -7.61
CA PHE A 168 -3.56 13.35 -6.16
C PHE A 168 -3.04 12.02 -5.62
N VAL A 169 -3.55 10.89 -6.12
CA VAL A 169 -3.04 9.55 -5.75
C VAL A 169 -1.57 9.42 -6.11
N LEU A 170 -1.19 9.86 -7.32
CA LEU A 170 0.22 9.85 -7.76
C LEU A 170 1.10 10.80 -6.95
N ILE A 171 0.60 11.98 -6.56
CA ILE A 171 1.33 12.91 -5.69
C ILE A 171 1.53 12.29 -4.30
N PHE A 172 0.50 11.72 -3.70
CA PHE A 172 0.61 11.06 -2.40
C PHE A 172 1.55 9.86 -2.47
N PHE A 173 1.44 9.06 -3.53
CA PHE A 173 2.39 7.98 -3.81
C PHE A 173 3.83 8.49 -3.85
N ALA A 174 4.11 9.52 -4.65
CA ALA A 174 5.44 10.09 -4.78
C ALA A 174 5.98 10.63 -3.44
N MET A 175 5.14 11.35 -2.67
CA MET A 175 5.52 11.84 -1.34
C MET A 175 5.91 10.68 -0.41
N TYR A 176 5.08 9.64 -0.32
CA TYR A 176 5.32 8.49 0.55
C TYR A 176 6.38 7.50 0.02
N LEU A 177 6.72 7.58 -1.26
CA LEU A 177 7.85 6.87 -1.87
C LEU A 177 9.18 7.53 -1.50
N VAL A 178 9.23 8.87 -1.45
CA VAL A 178 10.43 9.64 -1.09
C VAL A 178 10.76 9.56 0.40
N ILE A 179 9.75 9.51 1.27
CA ILE A 179 9.94 9.52 2.73
C ILE A 179 10.91 8.40 3.22
N PRO A 180 10.73 7.12 2.87
CA PRO A 180 11.66 6.05 3.28
C PRO A 180 13.09 6.26 2.79
N ILE A 181 13.27 6.84 1.60
CA ILE A 181 14.59 7.15 1.03
C ILE A 181 15.29 8.22 1.87
N LEU A 182 14.58 9.31 2.20
CA LEU A 182 15.09 10.37 3.08
C LEU A 182 15.41 9.85 4.47
N PHE A 183 14.51 9.03 5.01
CA PHE A 183 14.64 8.43 6.34
C PHE A 183 15.88 7.54 6.42
N ALA A 184 16.09 6.67 5.43
CA ALA A 184 17.24 5.77 5.38
C ALA A 184 18.58 6.50 5.18
N GLN A 185 18.60 7.65 4.50
CA GLN A 185 19.80 8.48 4.37
C GLN A 185 20.21 9.21 5.66
N ARG A 186 19.25 9.43 6.57
CA ARG A 186 19.42 10.30 7.75
C ARG A 186 19.38 9.54 9.07
N GLN A 187 19.31 8.21 9.03
CA GLN A 187 19.27 7.39 10.24
C GLN A 187 20.54 7.59 11.09
N PRO A 188 20.40 7.89 12.40
CA PRO A 188 21.55 7.89 13.29
C PRO A 188 22.20 6.49 13.33
N PRO A 189 23.52 6.38 13.52
CA PRO A 189 24.28 5.13 13.38
C PRO A 189 23.74 3.94 14.18
N GLN A 190 23.03 4.21 15.28
CA GLN A 190 22.47 3.22 16.21
C GLN A 190 21.15 2.58 15.73
N LEU A 191 20.46 3.16 14.74
CA LEU A 191 19.19 2.65 14.19
C LEU A 191 19.32 2.13 12.75
N LYS A 192 20.56 1.97 12.24
CA LYS A 192 20.84 1.42 10.92
C LYS A 192 20.18 0.05 10.77
N GLY A 193 19.20 -0.05 9.86
CA GLY A 193 18.58 -1.32 9.46
C GLY A 193 17.06 -1.37 9.64
N LEU A 194 16.45 -0.47 10.40
CA LEU A 194 14.99 -0.35 10.48
C LEU A 194 14.49 0.54 9.33
N VAL A 195 14.38 -0.04 8.14
CA VAL A 195 13.54 0.56 7.10
C VAL A 195 12.11 0.63 7.65
N ASP A 196 11.42 1.74 7.45
CA ASP A 196 10.00 1.82 7.79
C ASP A 196 9.21 0.92 6.83
N GLY A 197 9.20 -0.39 7.14
CA GLY A 197 8.57 -1.41 6.31
C GLY A 197 7.09 -1.12 6.08
N THR A 198 6.43 -0.47 7.05
CA THR A 198 5.04 -0.03 6.91
C THR A 198 4.89 0.95 5.75
N LEU A 199 5.77 1.94 5.59
CA LEU A 199 5.70 2.87 4.47
C LEU A 199 6.20 2.26 3.17
N VAL A 200 7.28 1.45 3.23
CA VAL A 200 7.86 0.84 2.02
C VAL A 200 6.90 -0.13 1.35
N PHE A 201 6.22 -0.99 2.12
CA PHE A 201 5.27 -1.97 1.60
C PHE A 201 3.82 -1.47 1.62
N GLY A 202 3.44 -0.64 2.58
CA GLY A 202 2.09 -0.11 2.69
C GLY A 202 1.76 0.87 1.58
N THR A 203 2.69 1.74 1.17
CA THR A 203 2.46 2.71 0.08
C THR A 203 2.07 2.07 -1.24
N PRO A 204 2.83 1.12 -1.82
CA PRO A 204 2.41 0.46 -3.05
C PRO A 204 1.12 -0.35 -2.88
N LEU A 205 0.90 -0.97 -1.72
CA LEU A 205 -0.33 -1.71 -1.45
C LEU A 205 -1.57 -0.80 -1.43
N SER A 206 -1.50 0.33 -0.72
CA SER A 206 -2.58 1.31 -0.64
C SER A 206 -2.88 1.93 -2.01
N VAL A 207 -1.84 2.25 -2.78
CA VAL A 207 -2.00 2.78 -4.14
C VAL A 207 -2.57 1.74 -5.08
N ALA A 208 -2.09 0.49 -5.04
CA ALA A 208 -2.64 -0.60 -5.86
C ALA A 208 -4.12 -0.84 -5.56
N PHE A 209 -4.51 -0.80 -4.28
CA PHE A 209 -5.92 -0.89 -3.89
C PHE A 209 -6.76 0.26 -4.45
N MET A 210 -6.28 1.50 -4.35
CA MET A 210 -6.98 2.66 -4.92
C MET A 210 -7.05 2.58 -6.46
N GLN A 211 -5.95 2.19 -7.12
CA GLN A 211 -5.88 1.96 -8.56
C GLN A 211 -6.93 0.94 -9.01
N ALA A 212 -7.09 -0.17 -8.28
CA ALA A 212 -8.11 -1.17 -8.58
C ALA A 212 -9.54 -0.61 -8.61
N GLY A 213 -9.83 0.41 -7.81
CA GLY A 213 -11.10 1.14 -7.89
C GLY A 213 -11.15 2.16 -9.04
N LEU A 214 -10.06 2.91 -9.25
CA LEU A 214 -10.01 4.03 -10.20
C LEU A 214 -10.07 3.57 -11.66
N VAL A 215 -9.33 2.53 -12.01
CA VAL A 215 -9.13 2.07 -13.40
C VAL A 215 -9.97 0.84 -13.73
N ARG A 216 -10.94 0.48 -12.88
CA ARG A 216 -11.75 -0.76 -13.01
C ARG A 216 -12.48 -0.89 -14.36
N GLU A 217 -12.86 0.23 -14.96
CA GLU A 217 -13.60 0.28 -16.24
C GLU A 217 -12.65 0.51 -17.44
N MET A 218 -11.35 0.66 -17.19
CA MET A 218 -10.36 0.91 -18.23
C MET A 218 -9.76 -0.42 -18.70
N PRO A 219 -9.81 -0.73 -20.01
CA PRO A 219 -9.15 -1.93 -20.54
C PRO A 219 -7.67 -1.96 -20.15
N TYR A 220 -7.24 -3.04 -19.50
CA TYR A 220 -5.87 -3.24 -19.01
C TYR A 220 -5.36 -2.16 -18.05
N GLY A 221 -6.23 -1.34 -17.44
CA GLY A 221 -5.81 -0.24 -16.57
C GLY A 221 -4.94 -0.71 -15.41
N LEU A 222 -5.36 -1.81 -14.75
CA LEU A 222 -4.62 -2.39 -13.63
C LEU A 222 -3.26 -2.96 -14.06
N ALA A 223 -3.18 -3.53 -15.26
CA ALA A 223 -1.93 -4.04 -15.83
C ALA A 223 -0.94 -2.91 -16.07
N TRP A 224 -1.38 -1.81 -16.66
CA TRP A 224 -0.55 -0.62 -16.88
C TRP A 224 -0.09 0.00 -15.56
N SER A 225 -0.98 0.17 -14.57
CA SER A 225 -0.60 0.71 -13.26
C SER A 225 0.42 -0.15 -12.54
N ALA A 226 0.23 -1.48 -12.54
CA ALA A 226 1.19 -2.42 -11.98
C ALA A 226 2.53 -2.42 -12.75
N GLY A 227 2.50 -2.37 -14.08
CA GLY A 227 3.68 -2.34 -14.93
C GLY A 227 4.51 -1.06 -14.77
N VAL A 228 3.85 0.10 -14.73
CA VAL A 228 4.51 1.39 -14.44
C VAL A 228 5.09 1.40 -13.03
N GLY A 229 4.34 0.88 -12.05
CA GLY A 229 4.84 0.69 -10.68
C GLY A 229 6.09 -0.19 -10.65
N ALA A 230 6.07 -1.33 -11.34
CA ALA A 230 7.20 -2.26 -11.43
C ALA A 230 8.44 -1.58 -12.03
N ALA A 231 8.28 -0.87 -13.14
CA ALA A 231 9.36 -0.12 -13.79
C ALA A 231 9.94 0.95 -12.86
N LEU A 232 9.09 1.71 -12.17
CA LEU A 232 9.52 2.74 -11.22
C LEU A 232 10.32 2.13 -10.05
N TYR A 233 9.81 1.06 -9.43
CA TYR A 233 10.51 0.40 -8.33
C TYR A 233 11.82 -0.26 -8.79
N ALA A 234 11.89 -0.80 -10.02
CA ALA A 234 13.13 -1.33 -10.59
C ALA A 234 14.18 -0.23 -10.79
N VAL A 235 13.78 0.92 -11.33
CA VAL A 235 14.66 2.09 -11.48
C VAL A 235 15.17 2.57 -10.13
N LEU A 236 14.28 2.70 -9.14
CA LEU A 236 14.66 3.08 -7.78
C LEU A 236 15.59 2.05 -7.12
N ALA A 237 15.34 0.76 -7.31
CA ALA A 237 16.23 -0.29 -6.83
C ALA A 237 17.65 -0.12 -7.38
N VAL A 238 17.80 0.09 -8.68
CA VAL A 238 19.11 0.32 -9.32
C VAL A 238 19.80 1.58 -8.78
N MET A 239 19.05 2.67 -8.55
CA MET A 239 19.60 3.91 -8.00
C MET A 239 20.07 3.75 -6.55
N VAL A 240 19.31 2.99 -5.75
CA VAL A 240 19.51 2.88 -4.30
C VAL A 240 20.54 1.80 -3.94
N LEU A 241 20.59 0.69 -4.70
CA LEU A 241 21.56 -0.41 -4.47
C LEU A 241 23.01 0.01 -4.68
N ARG A 242 23.26 1.08 -5.44
CA ARG A 242 24.59 1.68 -5.61
C ARG A 242 25.13 2.33 -4.33
N ARG A 243 24.30 2.49 -3.28
CA ARG A 243 24.65 3.14 -2.02
C ARG A 243 24.61 2.11 -0.89
N GLU A 244 25.77 1.81 -0.29
CA GLU A 244 25.89 0.76 0.76
C GLU A 244 24.91 0.95 1.92
N GLY A 245 24.68 2.20 2.36
CA GLY A 245 23.76 2.52 3.45
C GLY A 245 22.28 2.28 3.15
N LEU A 246 21.91 2.04 1.88
CA LEU A 246 20.52 1.85 1.45
C LEU A 246 20.26 0.47 0.82
N ARG A 247 21.22 -0.45 0.90
CA ARG A 247 21.14 -1.75 0.22
C ARG A 247 19.88 -2.54 0.60
N LEU A 248 19.50 -2.53 1.88
CA LEU A 248 18.28 -3.17 2.37
C LEU A 248 17.00 -2.58 1.73
N LEU A 249 16.95 -1.26 1.54
CA LEU A 249 15.85 -0.59 0.85
C LEU A 249 15.82 -0.97 -0.64
N GLY A 250 16.99 -1.06 -1.27
CA GLY A 250 17.13 -1.52 -2.65
C GLY A 250 16.63 -2.95 -2.85
N GLU A 251 16.94 -3.86 -1.93
CA GLU A 251 16.42 -5.24 -1.95
C GLU A 251 14.89 -5.29 -1.80
N ALA A 252 14.32 -4.45 -0.94
CA ALA A 252 12.87 -4.32 -0.82
C ALA A 252 12.22 -3.79 -2.12
N TYR A 253 12.86 -2.82 -2.80
CA TYR A 253 12.39 -2.30 -4.08
C TYR A 253 12.50 -3.32 -5.22
N ILE A 254 13.53 -4.18 -5.24
CA ILE A 254 13.56 -5.32 -6.17
C ILE A 254 12.36 -6.22 -5.93
N ALA A 255 12.10 -6.60 -4.68
CA ALA A 255 10.98 -7.48 -4.35
C ALA A 255 9.64 -6.88 -4.80
N LEU A 256 9.42 -5.59 -4.52
CA LEU A 256 8.23 -4.87 -4.97
C LEU A 256 8.12 -4.79 -6.50
N ALA A 257 9.23 -4.53 -7.20
CA ALA A 257 9.24 -4.49 -8.66
C ALA A 257 8.87 -5.84 -9.29
N VAL A 258 9.40 -6.94 -8.74
CA VAL A 258 9.07 -8.30 -9.19
C VAL A 258 7.59 -8.61 -8.94
N VAL A 259 7.09 -8.36 -7.73
CA VAL A 259 5.68 -8.61 -7.40
C VAL A 259 4.74 -7.81 -8.30
N LEU A 260 5.02 -6.53 -8.52
CA LEU A 260 4.22 -5.68 -9.40
C LEU A 260 4.33 -6.11 -10.87
N ALA A 261 5.50 -6.57 -11.33
CA ALA A 261 5.67 -7.08 -12.69
C ALA A 261 4.85 -8.37 -12.91
N THR A 262 4.91 -9.32 -11.98
CA THR A 262 4.10 -10.54 -12.02
C THR A 262 2.60 -10.20 -12.02
N MET A 263 2.19 -9.21 -11.21
CA MET A 263 0.80 -8.75 -11.15
C MET A 263 0.38 -8.01 -12.44
N ALA A 264 1.27 -7.27 -13.07
CA ALA A 264 1.00 -6.61 -14.35
C ALA A 264 0.68 -7.62 -15.44
N VAL A 265 1.41 -8.74 -15.48
CA VAL A 265 1.12 -9.82 -16.43
C VAL A 265 -0.21 -10.49 -16.10
N PHE A 266 -0.48 -10.76 -14.82
CA PHE A 266 -1.77 -11.32 -14.37
C PHE A 266 -2.97 -10.47 -14.80
N PHE A 267 -2.85 -9.14 -14.74
CA PHE A 267 -3.92 -8.25 -15.19
C PHE A 267 -3.94 -8.01 -16.71
N ALA A 268 -2.87 -8.31 -17.43
CA ALA A 268 -2.75 -8.07 -18.87
C ALA A 268 -3.24 -9.26 -19.71
N LEU A 269 -3.06 -10.48 -19.20
CA LEU A 269 -3.29 -11.70 -19.94
C LEU A 269 -4.51 -12.44 -19.42
N ASP A 270 -5.13 -13.22 -20.30
CA ASP A 270 -6.19 -14.15 -19.91
C ASP A 270 -5.67 -15.18 -18.90
N ALA A 271 -6.59 -15.93 -18.29
CA ALA A 271 -6.26 -16.91 -17.27
C ALA A 271 -5.22 -17.94 -17.75
N TYR A 272 -5.28 -18.31 -19.04
CA TYR A 272 -4.43 -19.33 -19.63
C TYR A 272 -2.93 -18.93 -19.68
N PRO A 273 -2.51 -17.83 -20.33
CA PRO A 273 -1.10 -17.41 -20.27
C PRO A 273 -0.62 -17.06 -18.86
N THR A 274 -1.52 -16.57 -18.01
CA THR A 274 -1.22 -16.14 -16.64
C THR A 274 -0.82 -17.31 -15.74
N PHE A 275 -1.57 -18.43 -15.73
CA PHE A 275 -1.16 -19.59 -14.93
C PHE A 275 0.15 -20.18 -15.44
N ALA A 276 0.35 -20.22 -16.77
CA ALA A 276 1.56 -20.76 -17.38
C ALA A 276 2.78 -19.95 -16.93
N LEU A 277 2.66 -18.62 -16.89
CA LEU A 277 3.73 -17.77 -16.38
C LEU A 277 3.96 -17.98 -14.88
N TRP A 278 2.91 -17.99 -14.04
CA TRP A 278 3.05 -18.15 -12.58
C TRP A 278 3.66 -19.49 -12.18
N THR A 279 3.31 -20.57 -12.87
CA THR A 279 3.88 -21.90 -12.62
C THR A 279 5.37 -21.95 -12.95
N LEU A 280 5.78 -21.34 -14.07
CA LEU A 280 7.19 -21.23 -14.47
C LEU A 280 7.98 -20.24 -13.59
N GLU A 281 7.43 -19.06 -13.30
CA GLU A 281 8.03 -18.08 -12.39
C GLU A 281 8.20 -18.66 -10.99
N GLY A 282 7.22 -19.40 -10.50
CA GLY A 282 7.32 -20.10 -9.22
C GLY A 282 8.51 -21.07 -9.17
N ALA A 283 8.74 -21.84 -10.24
CA ALA A 283 9.90 -22.74 -10.34
C ALA A 283 11.22 -21.96 -10.32
N ALA A 284 11.29 -20.86 -11.07
CA ALA A 284 12.46 -20.00 -11.14
C ALA A 284 12.76 -19.32 -9.80
N ILE A 285 11.72 -18.88 -9.07
CA ILE A 285 11.87 -18.29 -7.74
C ILE A 285 12.34 -19.34 -6.73
N VAL A 286 11.83 -20.58 -6.78
CA VAL A 286 12.36 -21.67 -5.93
C VAL A 286 13.83 -21.92 -6.21
N TRP A 287 14.25 -21.94 -7.48
CA TRP A 287 15.66 -22.06 -7.85
C TRP A 287 16.53 -20.96 -7.23
N ILE A 288 16.09 -19.70 -7.32
CA ILE A 288 16.80 -18.56 -6.72
C ILE A 288 16.82 -18.69 -5.19
N GLY A 289 15.70 -19.05 -4.58
CA GLY A 289 15.56 -19.25 -3.13
C GLY A 289 16.46 -20.35 -2.58
N LEU A 290 16.65 -21.42 -3.35
CA LEU A 290 17.60 -22.49 -3.03
C LEU A 290 19.05 -22.00 -3.13
N ARG A 291 19.41 -21.25 -4.19
CA ARG A 291 20.76 -20.68 -4.32
C ARG A 291 21.11 -19.65 -3.25
N GLN A 292 20.14 -18.84 -2.82
CA GLN A 292 20.34 -17.79 -1.82
C GLN A 292 20.08 -18.25 -0.38
N GLN A 293 19.73 -19.53 -0.16
CA GLN A 293 19.34 -20.08 1.14
C GLN A 293 18.18 -19.32 1.83
N ARG A 294 17.29 -18.70 1.05
CA ARG A 294 16.17 -17.89 1.58
C ARG A 294 14.88 -18.70 1.60
N PHE A 295 14.49 -19.16 2.79
CA PHE A 295 13.25 -19.93 2.98
C PHE A 295 12.00 -19.22 2.44
N LEU A 296 11.84 -17.93 2.73
CA LEU A 296 10.68 -17.15 2.29
C LEU A 296 10.54 -17.09 0.76
N ALA A 297 11.66 -17.01 0.02
CA ALA A 297 11.63 -17.04 -1.44
C ALA A 297 11.17 -18.42 -1.95
N ARG A 298 11.66 -19.51 -1.34
CA ARG A 298 11.23 -20.88 -1.68
C ARG A 298 9.73 -21.07 -1.44
N LEU A 299 9.24 -20.65 -0.26
CA LEU A 299 7.82 -20.75 0.08
C LEU A 299 6.96 -19.93 -0.88
N PHE A 300 7.37 -18.70 -1.20
CA PHE A 300 6.65 -17.85 -2.16
C PHE A 300 6.59 -18.48 -3.55
N GLY A 301 7.70 -19.01 -4.06
CA GLY A 301 7.73 -19.69 -5.36
C GLY A 301 6.79 -20.91 -5.41
N ILE A 302 6.77 -21.72 -4.35
CA ILE A 302 5.83 -22.85 -4.20
C ILE A 302 4.37 -22.37 -4.21
N LEU A 303 4.06 -21.37 -3.37
CA LEU A 303 2.70 -20.82 -3.29
C LEU A 303 2.25 -20.23 -4.62
N LEU A 304 3.16 -19.61 -5.38
CA LEU A 304 2.87 -19.07 -6.71
C LEU A 304 2.54 -20.18 -7.71
N GLN A 305 3.23 -21.33 -7.67
CA GLN A 305 2.89 -22.49 -8.50
C GLN A 305 1.50 -23.04 -8.19
N PHE A 306 1.16 -23.16 -6.90
CA PHE A 306 -0.18 -23.57 -6.48
C PHE A 306 -1.25 -22.55 -6.88
N ALA A 307 -0.98 -21.26 -6.73
CA ALA A 307 -1.89 -20.21 -7.16
C ALA A 307 -2.14 -20.26 -8.67
N GLY A 308 -1.09 -20.50 -9.48
CA GLY A 308 -1.22 -20.74 -10.92
C GLY A 308 -2.11 -21.96 -11.20
N ALA A 309 -1.84 -23.10 -10.55
CA ALA A 309 -2.67 -24.30 -10.74
C ALA A 309 -4.15 -24.12 -10.31
N LEU A 310 -4.41 -23.35 -9.25
CA LEU A 310 -5.77 -23.00 -8.83
C LEU A 310 -6.46 -22.08 -9.85
N LEU A 311 -5.73 -21.10 -10.39
CA LEU A 311 -6.23 -20.23 -11.47
C LEU A 311 -6.57 -21.03 -12.73
N PHE A 312 -5.74 -22.04 -13.03
CA PHE A 312 -6.00 -23.00 -14.11
C PHE A 312 -7.29 -23.80 -13.85
N LEU A 313 -7.50 -24.30 -12.62
CA LEU A 313 -8.75 -25.00 -12.31
C LEU A 313 -9.98 -24.11 -12.32
N SER A 314 -9.88 -22.84 -11.90
CA SER A 314 -11.03 -21.94 -11.82
C SER A 314 -11.60 -21.57 -13.20
N HIS A 315 -10.79 -21.66 -14.25
CA HIS A 315 -11.20 -21.36 -15.63
C HIS A 315 -11.37 -22.63 -16.49
N TYR A 316 -11.55 -23.79 -15.84
CA TYR A 316 -11.72 -25.08 -16.51
C TYR A 316 -12.79 -25.08 -17.61
N ASN A 317 -13.88 -24.32 -17.42
CA ASN A 317 -14.99 -24.28 -18.37
C ASN A 317 -14.71 -23.45 -19.63
N GLU A 318 -13.66 -22.63 -19.64
CA GLU A 318 -13.34 -21.69 -20.72
C GLU A 318 -12.31 -22.27 -21.72
N TYR A 319 -11.77 -23.45 -21.43
CA TYR A 319 -10.73 -24.08 -22.23
C TYR A 319 -11.23 -24.67 -23.54
N ASP A 320 -10.49 -24.38 -24.62
CA ASP A 320 -10.73 -25.01 -25.90
C ASP A 320 -10.30 -26.48 -25.82
N ARG A 321 -11.29 -27.36 -25.98
CA ARG A 321 -11.17 -28.83 -25.93
C ARG A 321 -11.60 -29.49 -27.24
N ALA A 322 -11.61 -28.73 -28.34
CA ALA A 322 -12.02 -29.25 -29.64
C ALA A 322 -11.16 -30.42 -30.14
N GLN A 323 -9.88 -30.47 -29.76
CA GLN A 323 -9.00 -31.59 -30.07
C GLN A 323 -8.75 -32.48 -28.82
N PRO A 324 -8.96 -33.81 -28.90
CA PRO A 324 -8.80 -34.72 -27.75
C PRO A 324 -7.37 -34.82 -27.21
N TRP A 325 -6.35 -34.56 -28.03
CA TRP A 325 -4.93 -34.77 -27.68
C TRP A 325 -4.15 -33.46 -27.54
N LEU A 326 -4.65 -32.37 -28.12
CA LEU A 326 -3.97 -31.07 -28.14
C LEU A 326 -4.98 -29.98 -27.77
N ASN A 327 -5.39 -30.01 -26.50
CA ASN A 327 -6.27 -29.00 -25.92
C ASN A 327 -5.58 -28.22 -24.79
N ASP A 328 -6.17 -27.08 -24.46
CA ASP A 328 -5.71 -26.18 -23.41
C ASP A 328 -5.58 -26.92 -22.08
N PHE A 329 -6.52 -27.82 -21.76
CA PHE A 329 -6.49 -28.55 -20.50
C PHE A 329 -5.27 -29.49 -20.37
N ILE A 330 -4.95 -30.24 -21.43
CA ILE A 330 -3.82 -31.18 -21.46
C ILE A 330 -2.51 -30.40 -21.41
N LEU A 331 -2.40 -29.32 -22.19
CA LEU A 331 -1.22 -28.46 -22.21
C LEU A 331 -1.00 -27.78 -20.85
N GLY A 332 -2.07 -27.32 -20.20
CA GLY A 332 -2.01 -26.75 -18.86
C GLY A 332 -1.60 -27.76 -17.79
N CYS A 333 -2.18 -28.97 -17.81
CA CYS A 333 -1.73 -30.07 -16.94
C CYS A 333 -0.25 -30.40 -17.14
N ALA A 334 0.21 -30.46 -18.39
CA ALA A 334 1.61 -30.72 -18.71
C ALA A 334 2.55 -29.61 -18.23
N LEU A 335 2.16 -28.35 -18.36
CA LEU A 335 2.93 -27.20 -17.85
C LEU A 335 3.05 -27.20 -16.33
N VAL A 336 1.94 -27.45 -15.62
CA VAL A 336 1.95 -27.55 -14.15
C VAL A 336 2.80 -28.73 -13.69
N ALA A 337 2.66 -29.89 -14.35
CA ALA A 337 3.48 -31.07 -14.07
C ALA A 337 4.97 -30.82 -14.32
N ALA A 338 5.33 -30.19 -15.43
CA ALA A 338 6.72 -29.83 -15.74
C ALA A 338 7.30 -28.86 -14.70
N ALA A 339 6.55 -27.81 -14.36
CA ALA A 339 6.98 -26.82 -13.37
C ALA A 339 7.15 -27.42 -11.96
N GLY A 340 6.20 -28.25 -11.51
CA GLY A 340 6.29 -28.98 -10.24
C GLY A 340 7.43 -30.00 -10.24
N GLY A 341 7.66 -30.69 -11.36
CA GLY A 341 8.77 -31.62 -11.55
C GLY A 341 10.13 -30.93 -11.50
N ILE A 342 10.26 -29.75 -12.12
CA ILE A 342 11.46 -28.90 -12.02
C ILE A 342 11.68 -28.48 -10.56
N THR A 343 10.64 -28.04 -9.85
CA THR A 343 10.73 -27.69 -8.42
C THR A 343 11.19 -28.87 -7.57
N ALA A 344 10.61 -30.05 -7.75
CA ALA A 344 10.99 -31.27 -7.04
C ALA A 344 12.45 -31.68 -7.32
N TRP A 345 12.86 -31.66 -8.58
CA TRP A 345 14.24 -31.95 -8.99
C TRP A 345 15.23 -30.95 -8.38
N LEU A 346 14.90 -29.66 -8.40
CA LEU A 346 15.72 -28.62 -7.80
C LEU A 346 15.88 -28.81 -6.29
N MET A 347 14.78 -29.07 -5.58
CA MET A 347 14.84 -29.33 -4.14
C MET A 347 15.67 -30.57 -3.81
N HIS A 348 15.53 -31.66 -4.59
CA HIS A 348 16.35 -32.85 -4.41
C HIS A 348 17.84 -32.59 -4.69
N LYS A 349 18.14 -31.81 -5.74
CA LYS A 349 19.52 -31.43 -6.11
C LYS A 349 20.20 -30.58 -5.03
N TYR A 350 19.45 -29.70 -4.37
CA TYR A 350 19.95 -28.80 -3.33
C TYR A 350 19.59 -29.28 -1.90
N ARG A 351 19.37 -30.59 -1.69
CA ARG A 351 18.94 -31.18 -0.40
C ARG A 351 19.79 -30.80 0.81
N GLU A 352 21.09 -30.58 0.60
CA GLU A 352 22.03 -30.19 1.66
C GLU A 352 21.77 -28.78 2.24
N VAL A 353 20.99 -27.96 1.54
CA VAL A 353 20.63 -26.58 1.91
C VAL A 353 19.19 -26.49 2.46
N LEU A 354 18.47 -27.61 2.49
CA LEU A 354 17.14 -27.70 3.05
C LEU A 354 17.22 -27.90 4.57
N ILE A 355 16.43 -27.10 5.29
CA ILE A 355 16.23 -27.25 6.74
C ILE A 355 15.43 -28.55 6.96
N GLU A 356 15.48 -29.14 8.16
CA GLU A 356 14.64 -30.29 8.54
C GLU A 356 13.18 -30.11 8.05
N GLY A 357 12.65 -31.11 7.34
CA GLY A 357 11.32 -31.10 6.69
C GLY A 357 11.30 -30.65 5.22
N GLY A 358 12.42 -30.19 4.66
CA GLY A 358 12.49 -29.78 3.26
C GLY A 358 12.48 -30.93 2.24
N GLU A 359 12.93 -32.12 2.63
CA GLU A 359 12.89 -33.32 1.78
C GLU A 359 11.45 -33.82 1.57
N ASP A 360 10.60 -33.69 2.59
CA ASP A 360 9.17 -33.98 2.49
C ASP A 360 8.50 -33.05 1.49
N ALA A 361 8.85 -31.76 1.48
CA ALA A 361 8.34 -30.79 0.52
C ALA A 361 8.72 -31.13 -0.93
N ALA A 362 9.93 -31.65 -1.16
CA ALA A 362 10.36 -32.11 -2.48
C ALA A 362 9.53 -33.31 -2.97
N THR A 363 9.23 -34.24 -2.06
CA THR A 363 8.39 -35.41 -2.34
C THR A 363 6.96 -34.99 -2.64
N VAL A 364 6.40 -34.06 -1.86
CA VAL A 364 5.06 -33.49 -2.11
C VAL A 364 4.99 -32.84 -3.49
N MET A 365 6.01 -32.06 -3.88
CA MET A 365 6.07 -31.45 -5.21
C MET A 365 6.13 -32.49 -6.34
N LEU A 366 6.86 -33.59 -6.13
CA LEU A 366 6.93 -34.68 -7.09
C LEU A 366 5.58 -35.39 -7.24
N VAL A 367 4.94 -35.73 -6.13
CA VAL A 367 3.61 -36.36 -6.12
C VAL A 367 2.59 -35.44 -6.80
N TRP A 368 2.65 -34.14 -6.52
CA TRP A 368 1.79 -33.14 -7.14
C TRP A 368 2.02 -33.06 -8.66
N ALA A 369 3.27 -33.03 -9.11
CA ALA A 369 3.61 -33.02 -10.54
C ALA A 369 3.10 -34.28 -11.27
N VAL A 370 3.30 -35.45 -10.67
CA VAL A 370 2.81 -36.72 -11.21
C VAL A 370 1.28 -36.74 -11.24
N GLY A 371 0.62 -36.23 -10.20
CA GLY A 371 -0.84 -36.12 -10.15
C GLY A 371 -1.40 -35.30 -11.32
N TRP A 372 -0.78 -34.16 -11.64
CA TRP A 372 -1.15 -33.33 -12.78
C TRP A 372 -0.90 -34.01 -14.13
N TRP A 373 0.20 -34.74 -14.26
CA TRP A 373 0.48 -35.55 -15.45
C TRP A 373 -0.61 -36.60 -15.70
N PHE A 374 -1.01 -37.32 -14.65
CA PHE A 374 -2.09 -38.30 -14.74
C PHE A 374 -3.46 -37.65 -15.01
N ALA A 375 -3.75 -36.50 -14.42
CA ALA A 375 -5.00 -35.78 -14.66
C ALA A 375 -5.16 -35.41 -16.14
N GLY A 376 -4.11 -34.86 -16.77
CA GLY A 376 -4.10 -34.55 -18.21
C GLY A 376 -4.23 -35.81 -19.07
N GLY A 377 -3.50 -36.87 -18.73
CA GLY A 377 -3.55 -38.13 -19.48
C GLY A 377 -4.91 -38.85 -19.40
N LEU A 378 -5.54 -38.87 -18.22
CA LEU A 378 -6.87 -39.45 -18.05
C LEU A 378 -7.94 -38.65 -18.81
N HIS A 379 -7.82 -37.32 -18.86
CA HIS A 379 -8.74 -36.48 -19.62
C HIS A 379 -8.59 -36.72 -21.12
N ALA A 380 -7.36 -36.79 -21.64
CA ALA A 380 -7.10 -37.12 -23.03
C ALA A 380 -7.69 -38.48 -23.44
N LEU A 381 -7.59 -39.48 -22.56
CA LEU A 381 -8.18 -40.81 -22.78
C LEU A 381 -9.71 -40.77 -22.76
N HIS A 382 -10.31 -40.03 -21.83
CA HIS A 382 -11.77 -39.90 -21.73
C HIS A 382 -12.36 -39.24 -22.98
N ASP A 383 -11.79 -38.13 -23.43
CA ASP A 383 -12.29 -37.36 -24.58
C ASP A 383 -12.03 -38.06 -25.92
N SER A 384 -11.09 -39.01 -25.96
CA SER A 384 -10.80 -39.81 -27.16
C SER A 384 -11.72 -41.02 -27.33
N MET A 385 -12.51 -41.40 -26.31
CA MET A 385 -13.44 -42.51 -26.40
C MET A 385 -14.76 -42.04 -27.06
N PRO A 386 -15.25 -42.67 -28.15
CA PRO A 386 -16.55 -42.33 -28.70
C PRO A 386 -17.66 -42.56 -27.66
N PRO A 387 -18.77 -41.80 -27.68
CA PRO A 387 -19.89 -42.05 -26.80
C PRO A 387 -20.34 -43.50 -26.99
N ALA A 388 -20.41 -44.24 -25.90
CA ALA A 388 -20.81 -45.63 -25.96
C ALA A 388 -22.29 -45.70 -26.37
N ASP A 389 -22.55 -45.98 -27.65
CA ASP A 389 -23.88 -46.29 -28.17
C ASP A 389 -24.35 -47.62 -27.58
N PHE A 390 -24.83 -47.59 -26.32
CA PHE A 390 -25.56 -48.68 -25.70
C PHE A 390 -27.04 -48.67 -26.14
N HIS A 391 -27.29 -48.59 -27.45
CA HIS A 391 -28.60 -48.84 -28.04
C HIS A 391 -28.45 -49.74 -29.27
N GLY A 392 -28.46 -51.05 -29.04
CA GLY A 392 -28.45 -52.03 -30.12
C GLY A 392 -28.22 -53.46 -29.65
N ALA A 393 -29.20 -54.04 -28.95
CA ALA A 393 -29.47 -55.47 -28.95
C ALA A 393 -30.93 -55.72 -28.58
#